data_AF-A0A9Q6LL05-F1
#
_entry.id   AF-A0A9Q6LL05-F1
#
_cell.length_a   1.000
_cell.length_b   1.000
_cell.length_c   1.000
_cell.angle_alpha   90.00
_cell.angle_beta   90.00
_cell.angle_gamma   90.00
#
_symmetry.space_group_name_H-M   'P 1'
#
loop_
_entity.id
_entity.type
_entity.pdbx_description
1 polymer ?
#
loop_
_entity_poly.entity_id
_entity_poly.type
_entity_poly.pdbx_seq_one_letter_code
_entity_poly.pdbx_strand_id
1 'polypeptide(L)'
;MLEFLSHNCKEKASFFLIVFFNLLILCQKLLIQRYNTILAIFGGLGIGSLLNTLITHFTNQKSKKEERRYEEKKTAYVGLLTSIHDAAIRGSDKNSKAYALWQAKCQIFGSDKVVRFSQEMQETNNGPKELRDKAFQGLLNAIRQDLYDS
;
A
#
# COMPACT_ATOMS: atom_id res chain seq x y z
N MET A 1 -49.61 -64.31 -36.04
CA MET A 1 -48.25 -64.06 -36.57
C MET A 1 -47.91 -62.56 -36.66
N LEU A 2 -48.86 -61.68 -37.01
CA LEU A 2 -48.65 -60.23 -37.08
C LEU A 2 -48.43 -59.53 -35.72
N GLU A 3 -49.01 -60.02 -34.63
CA GLU A 3 -48.82 -59.43 -33.28
C GLU A 3 -47.39 -59.58 -32.75
N PHE A 4 -46.69 -60.66 -33.12
CA PHE A 4 -45.29 -60.87 -32.74
C PHE A 4 -44.32 -59.91 -33.46
N LEU A 5 -44.65 -59.49 -34.69
CA LEU A 5 -43.85 -58.51 -35.43
C LEU A 5 -44.05 -57.08 -34.89
N SER A 6 -45.28 -56.75 -34.46
CA SER A 6 -45.58 -55.44 -33.85
C SER A 6 -44.87 -55.25 -32.50
N HIS A 7 -44.84 -56.28 -31.66
CA HIS A 7 -44.17 -56.22 -30.35
C HIS A 7 -42.65 -56.02 -30.49
N ASN A 8 -42.02 -56.74 -31.42
CA ASN A 8 -40.57 -56.64 -31.67
C ASN A 8 -40.17 -55.27 -32.27
N CYS A 9 -41.06 -54.66 -33.07
CA CYS A 9 -40.83 -53.33 -33.64
C CYS A 9 -40.93 -52.21 -32.59
N LYS A 10 -41.88 -52.31 -31.66
CA LYS A 10 -42.07 -51.35 -30.56
C LYS A 10 -40.88 -51.34 -29.58
N GLU A 11 -40.37 -52.52 -29.25
CA GLU A 11 -39.22 -52.66 -28.34
C GLU A 11 -37.93 -52.07 -28.95
N LYS A 12 -37.69 -52.34 -30.24
CA LYS A 12 -36.56 -51.76 -30.98
C LYS A 12 -36.66 -50.24 -31.10
N ALA A 13 -37.85 -49.70 -31.32
CA ALA A 13 -38.08 -48.26 -31.36
C ALA A 13 -37.83 -47.58 -30.01
N SER A 14 -38.28 -48.19 -28.90
CA SER A 14 -38.01 -47.71 -27.54
C SER A 14 -36.52 -47.70 -27.22
N PHE A 15 -35.79 -48.77 -27.58
CA PHE A 15 -34.34 -48.81 -27.35
C PHE A 15 -33.60 -47.73 -28.14
N PHE A 16 -33.98 -47.51 -29.40
CA PHE A 16 -33.40 -46.45 -30.22
C PHE A 16 -33.65 -45.05 -29.66
N LEU A 17 -34.86 -44.77 -29.18
CA LEU A 17 -35.21 -43.51 -28.52
C LEU A 17 -34.39 -43.29 -27.25
N ILE A 18 -34.23 -44.31 -26.39
CA ILE A 18 -33.45 -44.20 -25.15
C ILE A 18 -31.97 -43.89 -25.46
N VAL A 19 -31.39 -44.55 -26.45
CA VAL A 19 -30.00 -44.28 -26.87
C VAL A 19 -29.86 -42.88 -27.44
N PHE A 20 -30.82 -42.45 -28.28
CA PHE A 20 -30.82 -41.11 -28.86
C PHE A 20 -30.97 -40.01 -27.80
N PHE A 21 -31.86 -40.17 -26.82
CA PHE A 21 -32.01 -39.24 -25.70
C PHE A 21 -30.76 -39.18 -24.81
N ASN A 22 -30.15 -40.33 -24.48
CA ASN A 22 -28.90 -40.35 -23.71
C ASN A 22 -27.75 -39.65 -24.45
N LEU A 23 -27.65 -39.85 -25.76
CA LEU A 23 -26.65 -39.19 -26.59
C LEU A 23 -26.87 -37.67 -26.68
N LEU A 24 -28.13 -37.23 -26.81
CA LEU A 24 -28.50 -35.81 -26.76
C LEU A 24 -28.17 -35.16 -25.41
N ILE A 25 -28.48 -35.82 -24.29
CA ILE A 25 -28.19 -35.35 -22.94
C ILE A 25 -26.67 -35.22 -22.73
N LEU A 26 -25.90 -36.21 -23.20
CA LEU A 26 -24.44 -36.18 -23.11
C LEU A 26 -23.85 -35.02 -23.92
N CYS A 27 -24.38 -34.77 -25.12
CA CYS A 27 -23.96 -33.67 -25.99
C CYS A 27 -24.27 -32.30 -25.35
N GLN A 28 -25.47 -32.12 -24.78
CA GLN A 28 -25.82 -30.89 -24.07
C GLN A 28 -24.92 -30.64 -22.86
N LYS A 29 -24.61 -31.67 -22.07
CA LYS A 29 -23.68 -31.54 -20.93
C LYS A 29 -22.28 -31.11 -21.37
N LEU A 30 -21.76 -31.69 -22.47
CA LEU A 30 -20.44 -31.32 -23.02
C LEU A 30 -20.41 -29.87 -23.51
N LEU A 31 -21.48 -29.40 -24.18
CA LEU A 31 -21.60 -28.02 -24.64
C LEU A 31 -21.67 -27.02 -23.47
N ILE A 32 -22.45 -27.33 -22.43
CA ILE A 32 -22.57 -26.47 -21.23
C ILE A 32 -21.23 -26.37 -20.50
N GLN A 33 -20.49 -27.47 -20.38
CA GLN A 33 -19.21 -27.49 -19.66
C GLN A 33 -18.13 -26.66 -20.38
N ARG A 34 -18.11 -26.70 -21.72
CA ARG A 34 -17.24 -25.85 -22.56
C ARG A 34 -17.57 -24.37 -22.40
N TYR A 35 -18.84 -24.00 -22.45
CA TYR A 35 -19.28 -22.60 -22.32
C TYR A 35 -18.96 -22.00 -20.94
N ASN A 36 -19.24 -22.74 -19.86
CA ASN A 36 -18.92 -22.29 -18.49
C ASN A 36 -17.42 -22.10 -18.27
N THR A 37 -16.57 -22.95 -18.86
CA THR A 37 -15.11 -22.80 -18.76
C THR A 37 -14.64 -21.52 -19.44
N ILE A 38 -15.17 -21.22 -20.62
CA ILE A 38 -14.87 -19.98 -21.36
C ILE A 38 -15.33 -18.76 -20.55
N LEU A 39 -16.55 -18.78 -20.02
CA LEU A 39 -17.06 -17.71 -19.16
C LEU A 39 -16.22 -17.54 -17.88
N ALA A 40 -15.76 -18.62 -17.26
CA ALA A 40 -14.91 -18.56 -16.07
C ALA A 40 -13.52 -17.96 -16.37
N ILE A 41 -12.94 -18.27 -17.53
CA ILE A 41 -11.66 -17.71 -17.98
C ILE A 41 -11.80 -16.21 -18.30
N PHE A 42 -12.80 -15.82 -19.10
CA PHE A 42 -13.00 -14.42 -19.48
C PHE A 42 -13.55 -13.55 -18.33
N GLY A 43 -14.44 -14.10 -17.49
CA GLY A 43 -15.01 -13.40 -16.34
C GLY A 43 -14.07 -13.37 -15.13
N GLY A 44 -13.30 -14.43 -14.90
CA GLY A 44 -12.45 -14.59 -13.70
C GLY A 44 -11.04 -14.02 -13.84
N LEU A 45 -10.39 -14.15 -14.99
CA LEU A 45 -8.98 -13.71 -15.17
C LEU A 45 -8.86 -12.28 -15.70
N GLY A 46 -9.79 -11.84 -16.55
CA GLY A 46 -9.74 -10.49 -17.16
C GLY A 46 -10.13 -9.37 -16.20
N ILE A 47 -11.23 -9.53 -15.47
CA ILE A 47 -11.76 -8.49 -14.58
C ILE A 47 -10.98 -8.44 -13.26
N GLY A 48 -10.55 -9.60 -12.75
CA GLY A 48 -9.74 -9.69 -11.52
C GLY A 48 -8.39 -8.98 -11.65
N SER A 49 -7.74 -9.03 -12.81
CA SER A 49 -6.46 -8.35 -13.05
C SER A 49 -6.60 -6.82 -13.12
N LEU A 50 -7.63 -6.31 -13.80
CA LEU A 50 -7.92 -4.87 -13.87
C LEU A 50 -8.27 -4.26 -12.50
N LEU A 51 -9.07 -4.96 -11.69
CA LEU A 51 -9.35 -4.58 -10.31
C LEU A 51 -8.07 -4.51 -9.48
N ASN A 52 -7.22 -5.53 -9.60
CA ASN A 52 -5.96 -5.57 -8.87
C ASN A 52 -5.00 -4.46 -9.32
N THR A 53 -4.97 -4.11 -10.62
CA THR A 53 -4.20 -2.97 -11.15
C THR A 53 -4.69 -1.64 -10.58
N LEU A 54 -6.01 -1.42 -10.49
CA LEU A 54 -6.55 -0.20 -9.88
C LEU A 54 -6.19 -0.11 -8.39
N ILE A 55 -6.40 -1.19 -7.63
CA ILE A 55 -6.08 -1.25 -6.20
C ILE A 55 -4.58 -1.03 -5.97
N THR A 56 -3.72 -1.72 -6.72
CA THR A 56 -2.27 -1.54 -6.63
C THR A 56 -1.82 -0.16 -7.06
N HIS A 57 -2.44 0.46 -8.07
CA HIS A 57 -2.11 1.84 -8.45
C HIS A 57 -2.39 2.83 -7.30
N PHE A 58 -3.54 2.74 -6.64
CA PHE A 58 -3.88 3.60 -5.50
C PHE A 58 -2.98 3.33 -4.28
N THR A 59 -2.76 2.07 -3.92
CA THR A 59 -1.89 1.69 -2.79
C THR A 59 -0.43 2.08 -3.04
N ASN A 60 0.10 1.84 -4.25
CA ASN A 60 1.48 2.19 -4.60
C ASN A 60 1.67 3.70 -4.65
N GLN A 61 0.67 4.47 -5.07
CA GLN A 61 0.77 5.93 -5.09
C GLN A 61 0.76 6.52 -3.67
N LYS A 62 0.00 5.93 -2.74
CA LYS A 62 0.04 6.29 -1.32
C LYS A 62 1.39 5.95 -0.68
N SER A 63 1.85 4.71 -0.85
CA SER A 63 3.14 4.24 -0.33
C SER A 63 4.32 5.09 -0.83
N LYS A 64 4.37 5.44 -2.12
CA LYS A 64 5.42 6.32 -2.67
C LYS A 64 5.38 7.75 -2.14
N LYS A 65 4.23 8.24 -1.67
CA LYS A 65 4.13 9.57 -1.04
C LYS A 65 4.60 9.51 0.42
N GLU A 66 4.21 8.48 1.15
CA GLU A 66 4.65 8.23 2.54
C GLU A 66 6.16 8.01 2.60
N GLU A 67 6.72 7.17 1.73
CA GLU A 67 8.17 6.92 1.64
C GLU A 67 8.96 8.21 1.37
N ARG A 68 8.54 9.02 0.39
CA ARG A 68 9.18 10.32 0.11
C ARG A 68 9.10 11.25 1.31
N ARG A 69 7.93 11.32 1.97
CA ARG A 69 7.75 12.18 3.15
C ARG A 69 8.65 11.74 4.30
N TYR A 70 8.78 10.43 4.52
CA TYR A 70 9.68 9.86 5.53
C TYR A 70 11.14 10.23 5.26
N GLU A 71 11.62 10.08 4.02
CA GLU A 71 13.01 10.42 3.67
C GLU A 71 13.32 11.91 3.77
N GLU A 72 12.38 12.80 3.39
CA GLU A 72 12.53 14.25 3.56
C GLU A 72 12.57 14.65 5.04
N LYS A 73 11.68 14.08 5.87
CA LYS A 73 11.67 14.27 7.33
C LYS A 73 12.97 13.81 7.97
N LYS A 74 13.39 12.58 7.69
CA LYS A 74 14.64 11.99 8.18
C LYS A 74 15.84 12.87 7.81
N THR A 75 15.90 13.33 6.56
CA THR A 75 16.97 14.20 6.08
C THR A 75 16.99 15.54 6.82
N ALA A 76 15.82 16.16 7.03
CA ALA A 76 15.71 17.40 7.80
C ALA A 76 16.18 17.21 9.25
N TYR A 77 15.75 16.14 9.91
CA TYR A 77 16.09 15.88 11.32
C TYR A 77 17.54 15.52 11.54
N VAL A 78 18.10 14.65 10.69
CA VAL A 78 19.53 14.32 10.75
C VAL A 78 20.37 15.58 10.50
N GLY A 79 20.03 16.37 9.49
CA GLY A 79 20.72 17.64 9.22
C GLY A 79 20.63 18.64 10.37
N LEU A 80 19.46 18.75 11.01
CA LEU A 80 19.29 19.58 12.21
C LEU A 80 20.20 19.10 13.35
N LEU A 81 20.17 17.81 13.69
CA LEU A 81 21.00 17.24 14.76
C LEU A 81 22.50 17.41 14.49
N THR A 82 22.93 17.18 13.24
CA THR A 82 24.32 17.42 12.82
C THR A 82 24.70 18.89 13.00
N SER A 83 23.84 19.82 12.58
CA SER A 83 24.13 21.25 12.72
C SER A 83 24.17 21.73 14.17
N ILE A 84 23.34 21.16 15.06
CA ILE A 84 23.40 21.41 16.51
C ILE A 84 24.76 20.95 17.06
N HIS A 85 25.19 19.75 16.67
CA HIS A 85 26.48 19.20 17.07
C HIS A 85 27.65 20.04 16.56
N ASP A 86 27.63 20.42 15.29
CA ASP A 86 28.68 21.24 14.67
C ASP A 86 28.78 22.63 15.29
N ALA A 87 27.65 23.25 15.62
CA ALA A 87 27.61 24.52 16.33
C ALA A 87 28.15 24.40 17.76
N ALA A 88 27.93 23.27 18.43
CA ALA A 88 28.43 23.02 19.79
C ALA A 88 29.94 22.76 19.83
N ILE A 89 30.51 22.07 18.84
CA ILE A 89 31.96 21.81 18.78
C ILE A 89 32.72 23.02 18.21
N ARG A 90 32.18 23.62 17.15
CA ARG A 90 32.83 24.71 16.40
C ARG A 90 31.86 25.88 16.28
N GLY A 91 31.81 26.70 17.33
CA GLY A 91 31.05 27.95 17.28
C GLY A 91 31.57 28.84 16.15
N SER A 92 30.77 29.00 15.09
CA SER A 92 31.09 29.90 13.97
C SER A 92 29.80 30.44 13.34
N ASP A 93 29.89 31.59 12.68
CA ASP A 93 28.77 32.19 11.93
C ASP A 93 28.24 31.21 10.86
N LYS A 94 29.16 30.49 10.19
CA LYS A 94 28.81 29.45 9.21
C LYS A 94 27.94 28.35 9.83
N ASN A 95 28.31 27.83 11.01
CA ASN A 95 27.58 26.75 11.66
C ASN A 95 26.24 27.23 12.23
N SER A 96 26.18 28.49 12.69
CA SER A 96 24.94 29.12 13.14
C SER A 96 23.93 29.28 12.00
N LYS A 97 24.41 29.71 10.81
CA LYS A 97 23.59 29.79 9.59
C LYS A 97 23.18 28.41 9.08
N ALA A 98 24.05 27.41 9.18
CA ALA A 98 23.70 26.04 8.86
C ALA A 98 22.58 25.51 9.76
N TYR A 99 22.64 25.79 11.07
CA TYR A 99 21.57 25.46 12.00
C TYR A 99 20.24 26.12 11.62
N ALA A 100 20.25 27.42 11.31
CA ALA A 100 19.04 28.14 10.88
C ALA A 100 18.44 27.53 9.58
N LEU A 101 19.28 27.12 8.62
CA LEU A 101 18.82 26.45 7.41
C LEU A 101 18.09 25.13 7.72
N TRP A 102 18.66 24.29 8.59
CA TRP A 102 18.05 23.02 8.94
C TRP A 102 16.80 23.18 9.82
N GLN A 103 16.76 24.22 10.67
CA GLN A 103 15.56 24.61 11.41
C GLN A 103 14.42 24.99 10.44
N ALA A 104 14.70 25.80 9.41
CA ALA A 104 13.73 26.13 8.37
C ALA A 104 13.25 24.90 7.59
N LYS A 105 14.13 23.93 7.31
CA LYS A 105 13.70 22.65 6.72
C LYS A 105 12.78 21.86 7.64
N CYS A 106 13.01 21.87 8.95
CA CYS A 106 12.12 21.23 9.91
C CYS A 106 10.75 21.94 9.98
N GLN A 107 10.66 23.24 9.67
CA GLN A 107 9.37 23.94 9.53
C GLN A 107 8.57 23.50 8.30
N ILE A 108 9.26 23.04 7.25
CA ILE A 108 8.60 22.57 6.01
C ILE A 108 8.12 21.14 6.15
N PHE A 109 8.94 20.26 6.72
CA PHE A 109 8.69 18.81 6.71
C PHE A 109 8.26 18.23 8.05
N GLY A 110 8.61 18.90 9.15
CA GLY A 110 8.39 18.43 10.50
C GLY A 110 7.03 18.76 11.08
N SER A 111 6.64 17.99 12.10
CA SER A 111 5.47 18.26 12.91
C SER A 111 5.65 19.53 13.76
N ASP A 112 4.53 20.13 14.16
CA ASP A 112 4.50 21.32 15.02
C ASP A 112 5.30 21.14 16.32
N LYS A 113 5.32 19.92 16.86
CA LYS A 113 6.12 19.58 18.04
C LYS A 113 7.62 19.71 17.77
N VAL A 114 8.10 19.17 16.64
CA VAL A 114 9.51 19.26 16.24
C VAL A 114 9.90 20.72 16.01
N VAL A 115 9.06 21.48 15.33
CA VAL A 115 9.27 22.91 15.08
C VAL A 115 9.38 23.68 16.39
N ARG A 116 8.41 23.49 17.29
CA ARG A 116 8.39 24.15 18.59
C ARG A 116 9.65 23.84 19.41
N PHE A 117 10.01 22.57 19.58
CA PHE A 117 11.21 22.22 20.35
C PHE A 117 12.51 22.70 19.66
N SER A 118 12.53 22.78 18.32
CA SER A 118 13.68 23.36 17.61
C SER A 118 13.83 24.86 17.86
N GLN A 119 12.74 25.59 18.14
CA GLN A 119 12.78 27.00 18.54
C GLN A 119 13.17 27.14 20.02
N GLU A 120 12.60 26.31 20.91
CA GLU A 120 12.95 26.28 22.33
C GLU A 120 14.45 26.02 22.54
N MET A 121 15.09 25.20 21.69
CA MET A 121 16.54 24.99 21.70
C MET A 121 17.35 26.28 21.47
N GLN A 122 16.86 27.18 20.62
CA GLN A 122 17.51 28.46 20.35
C GLN A 122 17.27 29.45 21.49
N GLU A 123 16.03 29.51 22.00
CA GLU A 123 15.64 30.39 23.11
C GLU A 123 16.38 30.04 24.40
N THR A 124 16.58 28.75 24.67
CA THR A 124 17.28 28.26 25.85
C THR A 124 18.80 28.27 25.74
N ASN A 125 19.37 28.69 24.59
CA ASN A 125 20.81 28.64 24.35
C ASN A 125 21.62 29.50 25.34
N ASN A 126 21.09 30.65 25.74
CA ASN A 126 21.71 31.55 26.73
C ASN A 126 21.22 31.27 28.17
N GLY A 127 20.36 30.27 28.36
CA GLY A 127 19.72 29.94 29.63
C GLY A 127 20.47 28.85 30.43
N PRO A 128 19.92 28.46 31.59
CA PRO A 128 20.40 27.33 32.37
C PRO A 128 20.52 26.05 31.53
N LYS A 129 21.60 25.30 31.73
CA LYS A 129 21.87 24.04 31.02
C LYS A 129 20.68 23.06 31.10
N GLU A 130 20.01 23.01 32.24
CA GLU A 130 18.85 22.14 32.47
C GLU A 130 17.69 22.42 31.50
N LEU A 131 17.42 23.70 31.18
CA LEU A 131 16.36 24.07 30.25
C LEU A 131 16.70 23.64 28.83
N ARG A 132 17.95 23.85 28.42
CA ARG A 132 18.44 23.41 27.11
C ARG A 132 18.42 21.88 26.98
N ASP A 133 18.85 21.16 28.01
CA ASP A 133 18.84 19.70 28.00
C ASP A 133 17.39 19.16 27.94
N LYS A 134 16.45 19.81 28.64
CA LYS A 134 15.01 19.49 28.56
C LYS A 134 14.43 19.77 27.17
N ALA A 135 14.75 20.90 26.56
CA ALA A 135 14.35 21.24 25.20
C ALA A 135 14.91 20.23 24.19
N PHE A 136 16.17 19.81 24.36
CA PHE A 136 16.81 18.82 23.50
C PHE A 136 16.16 17.43 23.63
N GLN A 137 15.86 16.98 24.85
CA GLN A 137 15.13 15.73 25.06
C GLN A 137 13.71 15.79 24.48
N GLY A 138 13.03 16.94 24.64
CA GLY A 138 11.74 17.20 23.99
C GLY A 138 11.81 17.08 22.48
N LEU A 139 12.84 17.67 21.87
CA LEU A 139 13.11 17.58 20.43
C LEU A 139 13.31 16.13 19.97
N LEU A 140 14.16 15.35 20.67
CA LEU A 140 14.42 13.94 20.31
C LEU A 140 13.14 13.09 20.40
N ASN A 141 12.32 13.29 21.43
CA ASN A 141 11.06 12.58 21.58
C ASN A 141 10.04 12.98 20.51
N ALA A 142 9.97 14.26 20.14
CA ALA A 142 9.12 14.74 19.07
C ALA A 142 9.54 14.16 17.71
N ILE A 143 10.84 14.17 17.40
CA ILE A 143 11.38 13.56 16.17
C ILE A 143 11.03 12.07 16.11
N ARG A 144 11.20 11.35 17.22
CA ARG A 144 10.87 9.93 17.30
C ARG A 144 9.40 9.69 16.99
N GLN A 145 8.49 10.39 17.67
CA GLN A 145 7.05 10.29 17.43
C GLN A 145 6.70 10.60 15.97
N ASP A 146 7.24 11.70 15.45
CA ASP A 146 6.94 12.17 14.10
C ASP A 146 7.40 11.19 13.01
N LEU A 147 8.53 10.49 13.20
CA LEU A 147 9.00 9.44 12.29
C LEU A 147 8.16 8.15 12.38
N TYR A 148 7.62 7.81 13.56
CA TYR A 148 6.72 6.66 13.71
C TYR A 148 5.33 6.93 13.13
N ASP A 149 4.86 8.18 13.17
CA ASP A 149 3.54 8.60 12.69
C ASP A 149 3.53 9.00 11.18
N SER A 150 4.64 8.77 10.45
CA SER A 150 4.85 9.22 9.06
C SER A 150 4.36 8.28 7.98
#